data_AF-A0A6M8NTL1-F1
#
_entry.id   AF-A0A6M8NTL1-F1
#
_cell.length_a   1.000
_cell.length_b   1.000
_cell.length_c   1.000
_cell.angle_alpha   90.00
_cell.angle_beta   90.00
_cell.angle_gamma   90.00
#
_symmetry.space_group_name_H-M   'P 1'
#
loop_
_entity.id
_entity.type
_entity.pdbx_description
1 polymer ?
#
loop_
_entity_poly.entity_id
_entity_poly.type
_entity_poly.pdbx_seq_one_letter_code
_entity_poly.pdbx_strand_id
1 'polypeptide(L)'
;MTIAITLTIIFLVIMVFFIASLPFSDKSERQVIKSMTLGGIGVIWGVYMLFMTDKTYSSIYIYLTFLICLVAMFIYLKKQIDISVCNITYQDTFKEGFIKAKKQSYWDIPTEKIVNFFKYRTEIKKDRVETNINKLSKNFFRVYGNNDIFLTENIFHDMNDLELTKLEEVKEIQNYPLYSKIFEKIRDYHVSAETEINYKEILEQNGNIAEYFLMELWSNHIQGLNIGTANLVVLAENFTQYELIGALDNADLNSVKRHGAGLFFKYALFKNLIPQNILDEERLANEILQEEKEKINDLEEYHETPDTQEKIIASINFYENALRQEGLIK
;
A
#
# COMPACT_ATOMS: atom_id res chain seq x y z
N MET A 1 7.99 40.47 -49.29
CA MET A 1 8.61 39.13 -49.22
C MET A 1 9.54 38.99 -48.04
N THR A 2 10.53 39.89 -47.89
CA THR A 2 11.56 39.86 -46.85
C THR A 2 10.98 39.77 -45.43
N ILE A 3 9.97 40.58 -45.10
CA ILE A 3 9.33 40.58 -43.77
C ILE A 3 8.64 39.23 -43.44
N ALA A 4 7.94 38.63 -44.41
CA ALA A 4 7.27 37.34 -44.21
C ALA A 4 8.27 36.20 -44.00
N ILE A 5 9.39 36.23 -44.72
CA ILE A 5 10.49 35.28 -44.55
C ILE A 5 11.12 35.44 -43.16
N THR A 6 11.42 36.67 -42.73
CA THR A 6 12.00 36.92 -41.39
C THR A 6 11.07 36.45 -40.26
N LEU A 7 9.77 36.72 -40.34
CA LEU A 7 8.79 36.26 -39.34
C LEU A 7 8.65 34.74 -39.32
N THR A 8 8.71 34.08 -40.49
CA THR A 8 8.69 32.61 -40.58
C THR A 8 9.91 31.99 -39.90
N ILE A 9 11.10 32.57 -40.11
CA ILE A 9 12.34 32.11 -39.47
C ILE A 9 12.26 32.28 -37.94
N ILE A 10 11.73 33.42 -37.45
CA ILE A 10 11.55 33.65 -36.00
C ILE A 10 10.61 32.60 -35.39
N PHE A 11 9.48 32.30 -36.01
CA PHE A 11 8.55 31.27 -35.52
C PHE A 11 9.16 29.86 -35.50
N LEU A 12 9.98 29.51 -36.50
CA LEU A 12 10.70 28.24 -36.54
C LEU A 12 11.76 28.14 -35.43
N VAL A 13 12.51 29.21 -35.16
CA VAL A 13 13.50 29.26 -34.08
C VAL A 13 12.80 29.10 -32.71
N ILE A 14 11.68 29.79 -32.51
CA ILE A 14 10.86 29.65 -31.29
C ILE A 14 10.38 28.19 -31.13
N MET A 15 9.89 27.56 -32.19
CA MET A 15 9.46 26.15 -32.14
C MET A 15 10.59 25.19 -31.78
N VAL A 16 11.79 25.34 -32.38
CA VAL A 16 12.94 24.50 -32.07
C VAL A 16 13.39 24.70 -30.62
N PHE A 17 13.41 25.95 -30.14
CA PHE A 17 13.72 26.27 -28.76
C PHE A 17 12.74 25.63 -27.78
N PHE A 18 11.42 25.78 -27.98
CA PHE A 18 10.42 25.16 -27.12
C PHE A 18 10.44 23.62 -27.15
N ILE A 19 10.71 23.00 -28.31
CA ILE A 19 10.84 21.54 -28.40
C ILE A 19 12.08 21.03 -27.65
N ALA A 20 13.18 21.79 -27.68
CA ALA A 20 14.44 21.43 -27.02
C ALA A 20 14.42 21.72 -25.51
N SER A 21 13.74 22.78 -25.07
CA SER A 21 13.68 23.21 -23.67
C SER A 21 12.60 22.51 -22.84
N LEU A 22 11.58 21.91 -23.47
CA LEU A 22 10.56 21.15 -22.74
C LEU A 22 11.07 19.75 -22.38
N PRO A 23 11.06 19.36 -21.09
CA PRO A 23 11.46 18.02 -20.66
C PRO A 23 10.65 16.94 -21.40
N PHE A 24 11.24 15.76 -21.57
CA PHE A 24 10.76 14.66 -22.42
C PHE A 24 9.36 14.09 -22.07
N SER A 25 8.63 14.63 -21.09
CA SER A 25 7.49 13.94 -20.50
C SER A 25 6.11 14.24 -21.07
N ASP A 26 5.89 15.31 -21.85
CA ASP A 26 4.53 15.57 -22.37
C ASP A 26 4.43 15.69 -23.90
N LYS A 27 4.07 14.56 -24.52
CA LYS A 27 3.87 14.42 -25.97
C LYS A 27 2.72 15.31 -26.46
N SER A 28 1.75 15.62 -25.60
CA SER A 28 0.56 16.41 -25.92
C SER A 28 0.90 17.90 -26.09
N GLU A 29 1.64 18.48 -25.15
CA GLU A 29 2.09 19.89 -25.19
C GLU A 29 2.95 20.17 -26.43
N ARG A 30 3.85 19.24 -26.78
CA ARG A 30 4.67 19.33 -28.00
C ARG A 30 3.82 19.34 -29.28
N GLN A 31 2.68 18.64 -29.32
CA GLN A 31 1.78 18.65 -30.47
C GLN A 31 0.97 19.94 -30.58
N VAL A 32 0.55 20.51 -29.44
CA VAL A 32 -0.15 21.81 -29.40
C VAL A 32 0.77 22.93 -29.89
N ILE A 33 2.01 23.00 -29.39
CA ILE A 33 2.99 24.01 -29.81
C ILE A 33 3.28 23.90 -31.31
N LYS A 34 3.52 22.69 -31.83
CA LYS A 34 3.71 22.46 -33.29
C LYS A 34 2.52 22.96 -34.13
N SER A 35 1.30 22.69 -33.66
CA SER A 35 0.09 23.09 -34.36
C SER A 35 -0.10 24.61 -34.36
N MET A 36 0.22 25.28 -33.24
CA MET A 36 0.17 26.74 -33.14
C MET A 36 1.25 27.42 -34.01
N THR A 37 2.48 26.88 -34.05
CA THR A 37 3.54 27.43 -34.91
C THR A 37 3.18 27.29 -36.39
N LEU A 38 2.71 26.12 -36.83
CA LEU A 38 2.29 25.90 -38.22
C LEU A 38 1.09 26.79 -38.59
N GLY A 39 0.12 26.97 -37.69
CA GLY A 39 -0.98 27.90 -37.87
C GLY A 39 -0.52 29.35 -38.00
N GLY A 40 0.41 29.79 -37.14
CA GLY A 40 1.00 31.13 -37.20
C GLY A 40 1.74 31.40 -38.51
N ILE A 41 2.52 30.43 -39.00
CA ILE A 41 3.19 30.50 -40.32
C ILE A 41 2.13 30.60 -41.43
N GLY A 42 1.06 29.81 -41.37
CA GLY A 42 -0.05 29.88 -42.32
C GLY A 42 -0.72 31.26 -42.37
N VAL A 43 -0.91 31.91 -41.22
CA VAL A 43 -1.46 33.28 -41.14
C VAL A 43 -0.51 34.31 -41.74
N ILE A 44 0.80 34.23 -41.45
CA ILE A 44 1.82 35.14 -42.01
C ILE A 44 1.82 35.08 -43.54
N TRP A 45 1.81 33.87 -44.10
CA TRP A 45 1.78 33.68 -45.55
C TRP A 45 0.43 34.05 -46.17
N GLY A 46 -0.67 33.80 -45.45
CA GLY A 46 -2.01 34.25 -45.86
C GLY A 46 -2.10 35.77 -45.97
N VAL A 47 -1.66 36.49 -44.94
CA VAL A 47 -1.62 37.97 -44.96
C VAL A 47 -0.68 38.49 -46.03
N TYR A 48 0.49 37.86 -46.21
CA TYR A 48 1.43 38.23 -47.27
C TYR A 48 0.84 38.07 -48.67
N MET A 49 0.17 36.95 -48.94
CA MET A 49 -0.48 36.69 -50.22
C MET A 49 -1.61 37.69 -50.48
N LEU A 50 -2.42 38.02 -49.47
CA LEU A 50 -3.50 39.00 -49.57
C LEU A 50 -2.98 40.43 -49.81
N PHE A 51 -1.80 40.78 -49.27
CA PHE A 51 -1.20 42.10 -49.40
C PHE A 51 -0.40 42.29 -50.71
N MET A 52 0.11 41.20 -51.30
CA MET A 52 0.84 41.22 -52.58
C MET A 52 -0.04 41.04 -53.81
N THR A 53 -1.28 40.55 -53.65
CA THR A 53 -2.27 40.65 -54.74
C THR A 53 -2.65 42.11 -54.94
N ASP A 54 -2.08 42.73 -55.98
CA ASP A 54 -2.65 43.93 -56.58
C ASP A 54 -4.16 43.76 -56.74
N LYS A 55 -4.89 44.88 -56.60
CA LYS A 55 -6.37 45.00 -56.51
C LYS A 55 -7.20 44.24 -57.57
N THR A 56 -6.55 43.61 -58.56
CA THR A 56 -7.12 42.89 -59.70
C THR A 56 -7.36 41.39 -59.48
N TYR A 57 -6.80 40.73 -58.46
CA TYR A 57 -6.96 39.27 -58.28
C TYR A 57 -7.50 38.80 -56.94
N SER A 58 -7.93 39.72 -56.08
CA SER A 58 -8.52 39.34 -54.79
C SER A 58 -10.01 38.98 -54.94
N SER A 59 -10.26 37.79 -55.51
CA SER A 59 -11.63 37.28 -55.62
C SER A 59 -12.18 37.00 -54.21
N ILE A 60 -13.47 37.29 -54.00
CA ILE A 60 -14.18 37.02 -52.74
C ILE A 60 -14.01 35.56 -52.27
N TYR A 61 -13.80 34.64 -53.22
CA TYR A 61 -13.56 33.21 -52.97
C TYR A 61 -12.24 32.93 -52.24
N ILE A 62 -11.19 33.72 -52.46
CA ILE A 62 -9.90 33.57 -51.74
C ILE A 62 -10.08 33.92 -50.26
N TYR A 63 -10.81 35.01 -49.98
CA TYR A 63 -11.15 35.39 -48.60
C TYR A 63 -12.04 34.35 -47.92
N LEU A 64 -13.02 33.80 -48.65
CA LEU A 64 -13.93 32.78 -48.12
C LEU A 64 -13.16 31.49 -47.79
N THR A 65 -12.22 31.10 -48.64
CA THR A 65 -11.34 29.93 -48.41
C THR A 65 -10.45 30.14 -47.19
N PHE A 66 -9.89 31.35 -47.01
CA PHE A 66 -9.07 31.67 -45.85
C PHE A 66 -9.90 31.65 -44.55
N LEU A 67 -11.12 32.18 -44.59
CA LEU A 67 -12.05 32.14 -43.46
C LEU A 67 -12.40 30.69 -43.06
N ILE A 68 -12.67 29.83 -44.04
CA ILE A 68 -12.93 28.40 -43.81
C ILE A 68 -11.71 27.72 -43.19
N CYS A 69 -10.50 27.98 -43.69
CA CYS A 69 -9.27 27.44 -43.12
C CYS A 69 -9.03 27.91 -41.68
N LEU A 70 -9.33 29.17 -41.37
CA LEU A 70 -9.19 29.73 -40.02
C LEU A 70 -10.19 29.08 -39.04
N VAL A 71 -11.46 28.93 -39.46
CA VAL A 71 -12.48 28.23 -38.67
C VAL A 71 -12.11 26.77 -38.46
N ALA A 72 -11.64 26.07 -39.50
CA ALA A 72 -11.18 24.68 -39.39
C ALA A 72 -9.99 24.54 -38.44
N MET A 73 -9.03 25.48 -38.50
CA MET A 73 -7.90 25.53 -37.57
C MET A 73 -8.37 25.77 -36.13
N PHE A 74 -9.33 26.65 -35.91
CA PHE A 74 -9.87 26.91 -34.57
C PHE A 74 -10.61 25.70 -33.99
N ILE A 75 -11.38 24.98 -34.82
CA ILE A 75 -12.03 23.71 -34.43
C ILE A 75 -10.97 22.66 -34.10
N TYR A 76 -9.93 22.54 -34.93
CA TYR A 76 -8.83 21.61 -34.69
C TYR A 76 -8.05 21.93 -33.40
N LEU A 77 -7.75 23.21 -33.15
CA LEU A 77 -7.11 23.67 -31.93
C LEU A 77 -7.99 23.41 -30.70
N LYS A 78 -9.29 23.71 -30.77
CA LYS A 78 -10.23 23.38 -29.69
C LYS A 78 -10.23 21.88 -29.40
N LYS A 79 -10.30 21.04 -30.42
CA LYS A 79 -10.23 19.58 -30.28
C LYS A 79 -8.90 19.12 -29.65
N GLN A 80 -7.77 19.69 -30.06
CA GLN A 80 -6.47 19.35 -29.49
C GLN A 80 -6.33 19.83 -28.05
N ILE A 81 -6.86 21.01 -27.72
CA ILE A 81 -6.91 21.53 -26.36
C ILE A 81 -7.80 20.62 -25.50
N ASP A 82 -8.97 20.20 -25.98
CA ASP A 82 -9.85 19.27 -25.26
C ASP A 82 -9.17 17.89 -25.04
N ILE A 83 -8.30 17.45 -25.97
CA ILE A 83 -7.49 16.22 -25.83
C ILE A 83 -6.30 16.41 -24.87
N SER A 84 -5.64 17.57 -24.87
CA SER A 84 -4.53 17.85 -23.95
C SER A 84 -5.00 18.21 -22.54
N VAL A 85 -6.17 18.83 -22.43
CA VAL A 85 -6.94 19.07 -21.20
C VAL A 85 -7.88 17.87 -21.00
N CYS A 86 -7.47 16.66 -21.39
CA CYS A 86 -8.06 15.45 -20.84
C CYS A 86 -7.80 15.46 -19.33
N ASN A 87 -8.65 16.18 -18.61
CA ASN A 87 -9.19 15.73 -17.34
C ASN A 87 -9.66 14.32 -17.64
N ILE A 88 -8.80 13.36 -17.32
CA ILE A 88 -9.15 11.95 -17.31
C ILE A 88 -10.45 11.90 -16.51
N THR A 89 -11.56 11.65 -17.21
CA THR A 89 -12.84 11.62 -16.53
C THR A 89 -12.82 10.38 -15.67
N TYR A 90 -13.40 10.42 -14.47
CA TYR A 90 -13.40 9.29 -13.54
C TYR A 90 -13.82 7.98 -14.22
N GLN A 91 -14.72 8.01 -15.20
CA GLN A 91 -15.14 6.81 -15.95
C GLN A 91 -14.05 6.23 -16.87
N ASP A 92 -13.12 7.06 -17.36
CA ASP A 92 -11.99 6.61 -18.16
C ASP A 92 -10.96 5.86 -17.30
N THR A 93 -10.85 6.15 -15.99
CA THR A 93 -9.93 5.42 -15.10
C THR A 93 -10.32 3.96 -14.84
N PHE A 94 -11.58 3.60 -15.10
CA PHE A 94 -12.10 2.23 -14.99
C PHE A 94 -12.13 1.48 -16.33
N LYS A 95 -11.75 2.11 -17.44
CA LYS A 95 -11.62 1.39 -18.71
C LYS A 95 -10.55 0.30 -18.55
N GLU A 96 -10.84 -0.89 -19.08
CA GLU A 96 -9.88 -2.00 -19.12
C GLU A 96 -8.51 -1.50 -19.62
N GLY A 97 -7.48 -1.64 -18.77
CA GLY A 97 -6.11 -1.25 -19.10
C GLY A 97 -5.73 0.22 -18.87
N PHE A 98 -6.59 1.05 -18.27
CA PHE A 98 -6.27 2.46 -18.01
C PHE A 98 -5.19 2.66 -16.94
N ILE A 99 -5.11 1.79 -15.93
CA ILE A 99 -4.07 1.88 -14.91
C ILE A 99 -2.77 1.26 -15.45
N LYS A 100 -1.93 2.09 -16.09
CA LYS A 100 -0.52 1.80 -16.39
C LYS A 100 0.39 2.00 -15.16
N ALA A 101 -0.08 1.69 -13.96
CA ALA A 101 0.82 1.55 -12.81
C ALA A 101 1.68 0.29 -13.00
N LYS A 102 2.89 0.25 -12.41
CA LYS A 102 3.85 -0.88 -12.50
C LYS A 102 3.12 -2.23 -12.49
N LYS A 103 2.97 -2.89 -13.64
CA LYS A 103 2.30 -4.20 -13.75
C LYS A 103 2.88 -5.24 -12.79
N GLN A 104 4.17 -5.09 -12.44
CA GLN A 104 4.86 -5.90 -11.44
C GLN A 104 4.16 -5.92 -10.08
N SER A 105 3.52 -4.82 -9.67
CA SER A 105 2.79 -4.73 -8.40
C SER A 105 1.43 -5.42 -8.42
N TYR A 106 0.94 -5.85 -9.60
CA TYR A 106 -0.36 -6.52 -9.72
C TYR A 106 -0.28 -8.04 -9.62
N TRP A 107 0.92 -8.64 -9.54
CA TRP A 107 1.06 -10.09 -9.36
C TRP A 107 0.30 -10.91 -10.41
N ASP A 108 0.16 -10.36 -11.62
CA ASP A 108 -0.66 -10.91 -12.72
C ASP A 108 -2.13 -11.17 -12.34
N ILE A 109 -2.61 -10.50 -11.29
CA ILE A 109 -4.01 -10.48 -10.88
C ILE A 109 -4.76 -9.51 -11.81
N PRO A 110 -5.91 -9.91 -12.38
CA PRO A 110 -6.72 -9.02 -13.20
C PRO A 110 -7.10 -7.74 -12.45
N THR A 111 -6.91 -6.58 -13.09
CA THR A 111 -7.17 -5.27 -12.48
C THR A 111 -8.61 -5.14 -11.99
N GLU A 112 -9.57 -5.71 -12.71
CA GLU A 112 -10.99 -5.73 -12.31
C GLU A 112 -11.21 -6.40 -10.96
N LYS A 113 -10.51 -7.51 -10.70
CA LYS A 113 -10.60 -8.24 -9.42
C LYS A 113 -10.11 -7.37 -8.27
N ILE A 114 -9.01 -6.65 -8.47
CA ILE A 114 -8.43 -5.74 -7.48
C ILE A 114 -9.39 -4.57 -7.20
N VAL A 115 -9.91 -3.93 -8.25
CA VAL A 115 -10.85 -2.81 -8.12
C VAL A 115 -12.12 -3.24 -7.39
N ASN A 116 -12.68 -4.38 -7.76
CA ASN A 116 -13.87 -4.92 -7.10
C ASN A 116 -13.61 -5.24 -5.62
N PHE A 117 -12.45 -5.82 -5.30
CA PHE A 117 -12.07 -6.11 -3.93
C PHE A 117 -12.00 -4.85 -3.06
N PHE A 118 -11.44 -3.75 -3.57
CA PHE A 118 -11.30 -2.50 -2.80
C PHE A 118 -12.49 -1.55 -2.90
N LYS A 119 -13.53 -1.89 -3.67
CA LYS A 119 -14.69 -1.03 -3.91
C LYS A 119 -15.36 -0.54 -2.62
N TYR A 120 -15.40 -1.38 -1.58
CA TYR A 120 -15.98 -1.01 -0.28
C TYR A 120 -15.20 0.09 0.46
N ARG A 121 -13.91 0.28 0.15
CA ARG A 121 -13.07 1.33 0.73
C ARG A 121 -13.11 2.62 -0.06
N THR A 122 -13.66 2.62 -1.27
CA THR A 122 -13.65 3.77 -2.18
C THR A 122 -15.03 4.42 -2.26
N GLU A 123 -15.10 5.69 -1.94
CA GLU A 123 -16.28 6.52 -2.12
C GLU A 123 -16.10 7.42 -3.34
N ILE A 124 -17.04 7.33 -4.28
CA ILE A 124 -16.98 8.02 -5.56
C ILE A 124 -17.76 9.34 -5.42
N LYS A 125 -17.04 10.46 -5.41
CA LYS A 125 -17.62 11.80 -5.44
C LYS A 125 -17.53 12.39 -6.85
N LYS A 126 -18.27 13.46 -7.09
CA LYS A 126 -18.39 14.09 -8.43
C LYS A 126 -17.03 14.56 -8.99
N ASP A 127 -16.13 14.97 -8.11
CA ASP A 127 -14.84 15.60 -8.41
C ASP A 127 -13.64 14.73 -8.02
N ARG A 128 -13.82 13.69 -7.19
CA ARG A 128 -12.73 12.92 -6.60
C ARG A 128 -13.14 11.53 -6.11
N VAL A 129 -12.13 10.71 -5.85
CA VAL A 129 -12.28 9.42 -5.17
C VAL A 129 -11.73 9.56 -3.76
N GLU A 130 -12.57 9.34 -2.77
CA GLU A 130 -12.13 9.28 -1.38
C GLU A 130 -11.89 7.82 -1.00
N THR A 131 -10.77 7.54 -0.34
CA THR A 131 -10.48 6.20 0.19
C THR A 131 -10.61 6.24 1.70
N ASN A 132 -11.52 5.43 2.23
CA ASN A 132 -11.69 5.23 3.66
C ASN A 132 -10.53 4.40 4.20
N ILE A 133 -9.55 5.08 4.78
CA ILE A 133 -8.42 4.45 5.47
C ILE A 133 -8.77 4.36 6.95
N ASN A 134 -8.76 3.16 7.50
CA ASN A 134 -8.86 2.99 8.95
C ASN A 134 -7.59 3.55 9.60
N LYS A 135 -7.69 4.71 10.25
CA LYS A 135 -6.57 5.38 10.91
C LYS A 135 -6.17 4.69 12.23
N LEU A 136 -7.13 4.03 12.89
CA LEU A 136 -6.94 3.39 14.20
C LEU A 136 -6.19 2.05 14.11
N SER A 137 -6.13 1.43 12.93
CA SER A 137 -5.52 0.10 12.75
C SER A 137 -4.01 0.13 12.49
N LYS A 138 -3.38 1.31 12.39
CA LYS A 138 -1.98 1.44 11.94
C LYS A 138 -0.95 1.46 13.06
N ASN A 139 -1.34 1.86 14.27
CA ASN A 139 -0.38 2.11 15.35
C ASN A 139 -0.38 0.97 16.37
N PHE A 140 0.82 0.61 16.83
CA PHE A 140 1.04 -0.31 17.95
C PHE A 140 0.61 0.28 19.29
N PHE A 141 0.55 1.60 19.37
CA PHE A 141 0.17 2.33 20.56
C PHE A 141 -1.16 3.07 20.38
N ARG A 142 -1.93 3.13 21.45
CA ARG A 142 -3.15 3.94 21.55
C ARG A 142 -2.95 5.02 22.59
N VAL A 143 -3.33 6.24 22.23
CA VAL A 143 -3.33 7.37 23.16
C VAL A 143 -4.75 7.51 23.70
N TYR A 144 -4.91 7.32 25.01
CA TYR A 144 -6.18 7.59 25.70
C TYR A 144 -6.11 8.94 26.40
N GLY A 145 -7.27 9.43 26.87
CA GLY A 145 -7.57 10.83 27.21
C GLY A 145 -6.83 11.46 28.40
N ASN A 146 -5.51 11.30 28.46
CA ASN A 146 -4.52 12.00 29.29
C ASN A 146 -3.10 11.96 28.67
N ASN A 147 -2.95 11.68 27.36
CA ASN A 147 -1.67 11.40 26.69
C ASN A 147 -0.95 10.10 27.11
N ASP A 148 -1.61 9.25 27.90
CA ASP A 148 -1.07 7.95 28.26
C ASP A 148 -1.03 7.03 27.03
N ILE A 149 0.16 6.47 26.77
CA ILE A 149 0.47 5.63 25.61
C ILE A 149 0.38 4.17 26.04
N PHE A 150 -0.61 3.43 25.55
CA PHE A 150 -0.78 2.00 25.84
C PHE A 150 -0.40 1.17 24.61
N LEU A 151 0.33 0.08 24.83
CA LEU A 151 0.57 -0.93 23.81
C LEU A 151 -0.74 -1.67 23.50
N THR A 152 -1.02 -1.93 22.22
CA THR A 152 -2.17 -2.72 21.83
C THR A 152 -1.90 -4.20 22.06
N GLU A 153 -2.74 -4.87 22.85
CA GLU A 153 -2.65 -6.32 23.10
C GLU A 153 -2.97 -7.18 21.87
N ASN A 154 -3.56 -6.58 20.84
CA ASN A 154 -4.02 -7.29 19.67
C ASN A 154 -2.94 -8.11 18.96
N ILE A 155 -1.66 -7.71 19.02
CA ILE A 155 -0.58 -8.49 18.38
C ILE A 155 -0.41 -9.85 19.03
N PHE A 156 -0.61 -9.96 20.35
CA PHE A 156 -0.53 -11.23 21.06
C PHE A 156 -1.71 -12.13 20.71
N HIS A 157 -2.91 -11.55 20.51
CA HIS A 157 -4.05 -12.28 19.96
C HIS A 157 -3.78 -12.74 18.52
N ASP A 158 -3.33 -11.81 17.67
CA ASP A 158 -2.95 -12.07 16.28
C ASP A 158 -1.92 -13.20 16.22
N MET A 159 -0.94 -13.25 17.15
CA MET A 159 0.01 -14.35 17.25
C MET A 159 -0.66 -15.67 17.63
N ASN A 160 -1.54 -15.70 18.61
CA ASN A 160 -2.18 -16.93 19.08
C ASN A 160 -3.13 -17.53 18.02
N ASP A 161 -3.75 -16.69 17.21
CA ASP A 161 -4.75 -17.08 16.21
C ASP A 161 -4.12 -17.56 14.87
N LEU A 162 -2.78 -17.58 14.77
CA LEU A 162 -2.08 -18.07 13.57
C LEU A 162 -2.15 -19.59 13.45
N GLU A 163 -2.87 -20.06 12.44
CA GLU A 163 -2.88 -21.45 11.99
C GLU A 163 -1.86 -21.64 10.86
N LEU A 164 -0.67 -22.14 11.19
CA LEU A 164 0.44 -22.32 10.25
C LEU A 164 0.21 -23.51 9.31
N THR A 165 0.51 -23.34 8.03
CA THR A 165 0.27 -24.36 7.01
C THR A 165 1.47 -25.30 6.91
N LYS A 166 1.25 -26.60 7.08
CA LYS A 166 2.28 -27.64 6.89
C LYS A 166 2.23 -28.19 5.47
N LEU A 167 3.39 -28.35 4.85
CA LEU A 167 3.57 -28.92 3.51
C LEU A 167 4.45 -30.17 3.60
N GLU A 168 4.05 -31.29 3.00
CA GLU A 168 4.91 -32.47 2.91
C GLU A 168 5.95 -32.31 1.79
N GLU A 169 5.54 -31.69 0.69
CA GLU A 169 6.38 -31.41 -0.48
C GLU A 169 6.22 -29.98 -0.98
N VAL A 170 7.27 -29.42 -1.58
CA VAL A 170 7.25 -28.08 -2.21
C VAL A 170 6.13 -27.94 -3.24
N LYS A 171 5.75 -29.03 -3.92
CA LYS A 171 4.69 -29.01 -4.95
C LYS A 171 3.32 -28.65 -4.38
N GLU A 172 3.05 -28.94 -3.11
CA GLU A 172 1.77 -28.65 -2.46
C GLU A 172 1.49 -27.16 -2.33
N ILE A 173 2.52 -26.32 -2.44
CA ILE A 173 2.37 -24.86 -2.45
C ILE A 173 1.43 -24.38 -3.57
N GLN A 174 1.28 -25.17 -4.63
CA GLN A 174 0.39 -24.90 -5.75
C GLN A 174 -1.10 -24.99 -5.39
N ASN A 175 -1.44 -25.68 -4.29
CA ASN A 175 -2.82 -25.81 -3.83
C ASN A 175 -3.36 -24.50 -3.21
N TYR A 176 -2.47 -23.56 -2.87
CA TYR A 176 -2.81 -22.31 -2.21
C TYR A 176 -2.56 -21.13 -3.17
N PRO A 177 -3.60 -20.44 -3.66
CA PRO A 177 -3.47 -19.41 -4.68
C PRO A 177 -2.48 -18.29 -4.31
N LEU A 178 -2.50 -17.84 -3.05
CA LEU A 178 -1.58 -16.83 -2.54
C LEU A 178 -0.12 -17.35 -2.54
N TYR A 179 0.11 -18.51 -1.93
CA TYR A 179 1.45 -19.06 -1.73
C TYR A 179 2.09 -19.44 -3.06
N SER A 180 1.32 -20.08 -3.94
CA SER A 180 1.72 -20.35 -5.33
C SER A 180 2.18 -19.07 -6.01
N LYS A 181 1.38 -17.99 -5.95
CA LYS A 181 1.71 -16.75 -6.65
C LYS A 181 2.99 -16.09 -6.14
N ILE A 182 3.22 -16.11 -4.83
CA ILE A 182 4.45 -15.61 -4.22
C ILE A 182 5.64 -16.48 -4.67
N PHE A 183 5.50 -17.80 -4.55
CA PHE A 183 6.55 -18.76 -4.89
C PHE A 183 6.95 -18.71 -6.37
N GLU A 184 5.98 -18.64 -7.28
CA GLU A 184 6.22 -18.50 -8.72
C GLU A 184 7.05 -17.24 -9.00
N LYS A 185 6.71 -16.13 -8.36
CA LYS A 185 7.43 -14.87 -8.56
C LYS A 185 8.89 -14.95 -8.10
N ILE A 186 9.11 -15.56 -6.94
CA ILE A 186 10.45 -15.80 -6.40
C ILE A 186 11.24 -16.71 -7.35
N ARG A 187 10.63 -17.81 -7.78
CA ARG A 187 11.25 -18.77 -8.70
C ARG A 187 11.62 -18.13 -10.03
N ASP A 188 10.73 -17.32 -10.61
CA ASP A 188 11.00 -16.59 -11.86
C ASP A 188 12.18 -15.65 -11.74
N TYR A 189 12.34 -15.02 -10.57
CA TYR A 189 13.51 -14.21 -10.27
C TYR A 189 14.79 -15.05 -10.20
N HIS A 190 14.77 -16.20 -9.51
CA HIS A 190 15.93 -17.09 -9.44
C HIS A 190 16.35 -17.64 -10.80
N VAL A 191 15.38 -18.00 -11.65
CA VAL A 191 15.62 -18.41 -13.03
C VAL A 191 16.28 -17.28 -13.82
N SER A 192 15.79 -16.04 -13.65
CA SER A 192 16.35 -14.85 -14.31
C SER A 192 17.75 -14.48 -13.79
N ALA A 193 18.03 -14.78 -12.52
CA ALA A 193 19.31 -14.55 -11.86
C ALA A 193 20.28 -15.73 -11.98
N GLU A 194 19.92 -16.79 -12.72
CA GLU A 194 20.70 -18.02 -12.91
C GLU A 194 21.20 -18.65 -11.59
N THR A 195 20.42 -18.49 -10.51
CA THR A 195 20.78 -18.98 -9.18
C THR A 195 20.14 -20.34 -8.93
N GLU A 196 20.96 -21.36 -8.69
CA GLU A 196 20.48 -22.70 -8.35
C GLU A 196 20.13 -22.77 -6.86
N ILE A 197 18.86 -23.04 -6.55
CA ILE A 197 18.34 -23.04 -5.19
C ILE A 197 17.63 -24.36 -4.89
N ASN A 198 18.04 -24.99 -3.80
CA ASN A 198 17.43 -26.23 -3.30
C ASN A 198 16.19 -25.92 -2.44
N TYR A 199 15.04 -25.75 -3.09
CA TYR A 199 13.79 -25.43 -2.39
C TYR A 199 13.36 -26.50 -1.37
N LYS A 200 13.71 -27.77 -1.61
CA LYS A 200 13.35 -28.87 -0.70
C LYS A 200 14.06 -28.71 0.64
N GLU A 201 15.36 -28.47 0.60
CA GLU A 201 16.17 -28.25 1.80
C GLU A 201 15.71 -27.01 2.56
N ILE A 202 15.38 -25.92 1.86
CA ILE A 202 14.87 -24.70 2.52
C ILE A 202 13.53 -24.97 3.20
N LEU A 203 12.63 -25.75 2.59
CA LEU A 203 11.36 -26.12 3.21
C LEU A 203 11.57 -26.94 4.50
N GLU A 204 12.47 -27.92 4.46
CA GLU A 204 12.82 -28.76 5.60
C GLU A 204 13.46 -27.94 6.74
N GLN A 205 14.37 -27.03 6.43
CA GLN A 205 14.97 -26.10 7.39
C GLN A 205 13.95 -25.13 8.02
N ASN A 206 12.82 -24.90 7.36
CA ASN A 206 11.70 -24.11 7.85
C ASN A 206 10.62 -24.95 8.54
N GLY A 207 10.96 -26.19 8.93
CA GLY A 207 10.06 -27.08 9.65
C GLY A 207 8.83 -27.48 8.83
N ASN A 208 8.95 -27.49 7.50
CA ASN A 208 7.87 -27.78 6.57
C ASN A 208 6.67 -26.82 6.70
N ILE A 209 6.90 -25.58 7.14
CA ILE A 209 5.87 -24.55 7.29
C ILE A 209 5.91 -23.63 6.06
N ALA A 210 4.77 -23.50 5.37
CA ALA A 210 4.66 -22.74 4.12
C ALA A 210 5.00 -21.26 4.32
N GLU A 211 4.48 -20.66 5.39
CA GLU A 211 4.67 -19.24 5.69
C GLU A 211 6.15 -18.94 5.95
N TYR A 212 6.81 -19.75 6.78
CA TYR A 212 8.24 -19.58 7.08
C TYR A 212 9.12 -19.84 5.86
N PHE A 213 8.80 -20.87 5.08
CA PHE A 213 9.48 -21.15 3.82
C PHE A 213 9.42 -19.95 2.86
N LEU A 214 8.25 -19.35 2.67
CA LEU A 214 8.08 -18.19 1.81
C LEU A 214 8.78 -16.95 2.35
N MET A 215 8.74 -16.73 3.67
CA MET A 215 9.43 -15.61 4.32
C MET A 215 10.95 -15.70 4.21
N GLU A 216 11.51 -16.91 4.36
CA GLU A 216 12.95 -17.16 4.17
C GLU A 216 13.37 -16.85 2.74
N LEU A 217 12.63 -17.40 1.76
CA LEU A 217 12.91 -17.15 0.35
C LEU A 217 12.79 -15.66 0.00
N TRP A 218 11.81 -14.97 0.58
CA TRP A 218 11.62 -13.54 0.37
C TRP A 218 12.80 -12.73 0.93
N SER A 219 13.14 -12.95 2.20
CA SER A 219 14.16 -12.18 2.91
C SER A 219 15.54 -12.36 2.27
N ASN A 220 15.88 -13.57 1.82
CA ASN A 220 17.20 -13.86 1.29
C ASN A 220 17.38 -13.44 -0.17
N HIS A 221 16.29 -13.36 -0.95
CA HIS A 221 16.41 -13.25 -2.41
C HIS A 221 15.62 -12.10 -3.03
N ILE A 222 14.61 -11.56 -2.35
CA ILE A 222 13.70 -10.56 -2.90
C ILE A 222 13.78 -9.21 -2.18
N GLN A 223 14.33 -9.13 -0.97
CA GLN A 223 14.35 -7.90 -0.15
C GLN A 223 14.93 -6.65 -0.86
N GLY A 224 15.82 -6.83 -1.85
CA GLY A 224 16.37 -5.73 -2.67
C GLY A 224 15.49 -5.29 -3.84
N LEU A 225 14.41 -6.01 -4.14
CA LEU A 225 13.50 -5.75 -5.25
C LEU A 225 12.29 -4.96 -4.74
N ASN A 226 12.01 -3.82 -5.36
CA ASN A 226 10.84 -3.00 -5.02
C ASN A 226 9.54 -3.62 -5.57
N ILE A 227 9.12 -4.74 -4.99
CA ILE A 227 7.90 -5.49 -5.32
C ILE A 227 6.85 -5.22 -4.24
N GLY A 228 5.80 -4.46 -4.60
CA GLY A 228 4.72 -4.17 -3.65
C GLY A 228 3.84 -5.39 -3.38
N THR A 229 3.68 -5.77 -2.11
CA THR A 229 2.86 -6.92 -1.66
C THR A 229 1.36 -6.61 -1.55
N ALA A 230 0.96 -5.33 -1.57
CA ALA A 230 -0.38 -4.88 -1.22
C ALA A 230 -1.54 -5.54 -2.00
N ASN A 231 -1.35 -5.90 -3.28
CA ASN A 231 -2.41 -6.52 -4.09
C ASN A 231 -2.56 -8.03 -3.87
N LEU A 232 -1.61 -8.67 -3.20
CA LEU A 232 -1.70 -10.09 -2.83
C LEU A 232 -2.87 -10.37 -1.89
N VAL A 233 -3.35 -9.35 -1.16
CA VAL A 233 -4.51 -9.45 -0.26
C VAL A 233 -5.76 -9.98 -0.94
N VAL A 234 -5.87 -9.78 -2.26
CA VAL A 234 -6.98 -10.26 -3.09
C VAL A 234 -6.98 -11.80 -3.24
N LEU A 235 -5.87 -12.45 -2.91
CA LEU A 235 -5.69 -13.90 -2.97
C LEU A 235 -5.67 -14.57 -1.58
N ALA A 236 -5.70 -13.79 -0.50
CA ALA A 236 -5.71 -14.33 0.86
C ALA A 236 -7.10 -14.87 1.22
N GLU A 237 -7.15 -16.15 1.62
CA GLU A 237 -8.40 -16.85 1.97
C GLU A 237 -8.63 -16.91 3.48
N ASN A 238 -7.58 -16.82 4.29
CA ASN A 238 -7.66 -16.92 5.75
C ASN A 238 -6.77 -15.88 6.45
N PHE A 239 -6.84 -15.84 7.78
CA PHE A 239 -6.10 -14.89 8.61
C PHE A 239 -4.57 -15.07 8.50
N THR A 240 -4.07 -16.31 8.54
CA THR A 240 -2.63 -16.59 8.40
C THR A 240 -2.08 -16.10 7.06
N GLN A 241 -2.81 -16.34 5.96
CA GLN A 241 -2.47 -15.86 4.63
C GLN A 241 -2.47 -14.34 4.55
N TYR A 242 -3.45 -13.69 5.21
CA TYR A 242 -3.48 -12.24 5.34
C TYR A 242 -2.22 -11.74 6.07
N GLU A 243 -1.91 -12.30 7.24
CA GLU A 243 -0.74 -11.94 8.03
C GLU A 243 0.60 -12.19 7.31
N LEU A 244 0.70 -13.22 6.47
CA LEU A 244 1.88 -13.46 5.62
C LEU A 244 2.19 -12.24 4.74
N ILE A 245 1.19 -11.62 4.13
CA ILE A 245 1.40 -10.46 3.26
C ILE A 245 2.03 -9.29 4.03
N GLY A 246 1.54 -9.05 5.25
CA GLY A 246 2.12 -8.06 6.15
C GLY A 246 3.52 -8.44 6.63
N ALA A 247 3.77 -9.73 6.88
CA ALA A 247 5.06 -10.22 7.33
C ALA A 247 6.15 -10.06 6.25
N LEU A 248 5.81 -10.29 4.98
CA LEU A 248 6.70 -10.01 3.84
C LEU A 248 7.00 -8.52 3.70
N ASP A 249 6.00 -7.65 3.85
CA ASP A 249 6.19 -6.19 3.86
C ASP A 249 7.07 -5.75 5.04
N ASN A 250 6.92 -6.38 6.21
CA ASN A 250 7.80 -6.13 7.37
C ASN A 250 9.23 -6.62 7.16
N ALA A 251 9.44 -7.70 6.41
CA ALA A 251 10.78 -8.18 6.06
C ALA A 251 11.53 -7.16 5.17
N ASP A 252 10.82 -6.44 4.30
CA ASP A 252 11.41 -5.42 3.42
C ASP A 252 11.69 -4.09 4.12
N LEU A 253 11.10 -3.84 5.28
CA LEU A 253 11.14 -2.54 5.94
C LEU A 253 12.08 -2.54 7.14
N ASN A 254 12.84 -1.46 7.30
CA ASN A 254 13.57 -1.14 8.53
C ASN A 254 12.65 -0.72 9.71
N SER A 255 11.35 -0.96 9.60
CA SER A 255 10.33 -0.55 10.57
C SER A 255 9.22 -1.58 10.61
N VAL A 256 8.78 -1.94 11.81
CA VAL A 256 7.73 -2.94 12.01
C VAL A 256 6.35 -2.28 11.85
N LYS A 257 5.53 -2.77 10.92
CA LYS A 257 4.09 -2.48 10.82
C LYS A 257 3.31 -3.52 11.62
N ARG A 258 2.17 -3.12 12.19
CA ARG A 258 1.34 -4.01 13.02
C ARG A 258 0.87 -5.24 12.26
N HIS A 259 0.39 -5.02 11.04
CA HIS A 259 -0.05 -6.10 10.17
C HIS A 259 1.13 -7.00 9.82
N GLY A 260 0.99 -8.31 10.08
CA GLY A 260 2.04 -9.29 9.88
C GLY A 260 3.13 -9.29 10.95
N ALA A 261 3.05 -8.44 11.97
CA ALA A 261 4.05 -8.40 13.04
C ALA A 261 4.06 -9.70 13.85
N GLY A 262 2.90 -10.28 14.12
CA GLY A 262 2.79 -11.51 14.90
C GLY A 262 3.44 -12.70 14.20
N LEU A 263 3.15 -12.88 12.91
CA LEU A 263 3.76 -13.95 12.12
C LEU A 263 5.26 -13.71 11.92
N PHE A 264 5.68 -12.46 11.67
CA PHE A 264 7.09 -12.11 11.55
C PHE A 264 7.87 -12.39 12.84
N PHE A 265 7.29 -12.06 14.00
CA PHE A 265 7.89 -12.35 15.29
C PHE A 265 8.01 -13.87 15.55
N LYS A 266 6.96 -14.66 15.26
CA LYS A 266 7.03 -16.13 15.36
C LYS A 266 8.11 -16.73 14.46
N TYR A 267 8.25 -16.22 13.24
CA TYR A 267 9.32 -16.62 12.32
C TYR A 267 10.72 -16.26 12.87
N ALA A 268 10.89 -15.03 13.37
CA ALA A 268 12.16 -14.58 13.96
C ALA A 268 12.57 -15.40 15.18
N LEU A 269 11.61 -15.77 16.03
CA LEU A 269 11.80 -16.71 17.13
C LEU A 269 12.24 -18.09 16.62
N PHE A 270 11.54 -18.64 15.62
CA PHE A 270 11.86 -19.94 15.04
C PHE A 270 13.29 -19.98 14.47
N LYS A 271 13.76 -18.87 13.89
CA LYS A 271 15.10 -18.73 13.30
C LYS A 271 16.17 -18.27 14.29
N ASN A 272 15.84 -18.07 15.57
CA ASN A 272 16.73 -17.53 16.59
C ASN A 272 17.38 -16.19 16.17
N LEU A 273 16.63 -15.33 15.47
CA LEU A 273 17.08 -14.01 15.06
C LEU A 273 16.96 -12.97 16.20
N ILE A 274 16.22 -13.31 17.26
CA ILE A 274 16.06 -12.47 18.43
C ILE A 274 17.22 -12.72 19.39
N PRO A 275 17.94 -11.66 19.83
CA PRO A 275 19.03 -11.79 20.80
C PRO A 275 18.61 -12.53 22.07
N GLN A 276 19.38 -13.55 22.46
CA GLN A 276 19.05 -14.45 23.55
C GLN A 276 18.88 -13.73 24.90
N ASN A 277 19.61 -12.65 25.12
CA ASN A 277 19.49 -11.83 26.34
C ASN A 277 18.08 -11.25 26.52
N ILE A 278 17.39 -10.90 25.43
CA ILE A 278 16.02 -10.37 25.49
C ILE A 278 15.04 -11.50 25.87
N LEU A 279 15.26 -12.70 25.33
CA LEU A 279 14.43 -13.87 25.62
C LEU A 279 14.62 -14.37 27.06
N ASP A 280 15.84 -14.27 27.58
CA ASP A 280 16.17 -14.67 28.95
C ASP A 280 15.56 -13.68 29.98
N GLU A 281 15.55 -12.38 29.68
CA GLU A 281 14.84 -11.37 30.47
C GLU A 281 13.31 -11.62 30.50
N GLU A 282 12.72 -11.98 29.36
CA GLU A 282 11.29 -12.33 29.28
C GLU A 282 10.96 -13.60 30.05
N ARG A 283 11.80 -14.64 29.96
CA ARG A 283 11.65 -15.87 30.75
C ARG A 283 11.71 -15.59 32.24
N LEU A 284 12.70 -14.83 32.68
CA LEU A 284 12.84 -14.44 34.09
C LEU A 284 11.62 -13.65 34.57
N ALA A 285 11.12 -12.71 33.76
CA ALA A 285 9.91 -11.96 34.09
C ALA A 285 8.66 -12.85 34.20
N ASN A 286 8.52 -13.84 33.31
CA ASN A 286 7.42 -14.81 33.36
C ASN A 286 7.52 -15.76 34.56
N GLU A 287 8.72 -16.20 34.93
CA GLU A 287 8.96 -17.01 36.14
C GLU A 287 8.56 -16.23 37.40
N ILE A 288 8.99 -14.96 37.52
CA ILE A 288 8.60 -14.09 38.63
C ILE A 288 7.08 -13.92 38.69
N LEU A 289 6.44 -13.68 37.54
CA LEU A 289 4.97 -13.56 37.44
C LEU A 289 4.23 -14.84 37.81
N GLN A 290 4.77 -16.01 37.47
CA GLN A 290 4.18 -17.30 37.86
C GLN A 290 4.33 -17.53 39.36
N GLU A 291 5.50 -17.28 39.94
CA GLU A 291 5.71 -17.36 41.38
C GLU A 291 4.79 -16.40 42.15
N GLU A 292 4.57 -15.19 41.63
CA GLU A 292 3.62 -14.24 42.22
C GLU A 292 2.17 -14.73 42.13
N LYS A 293 1.76 -15.33 41.01
CA LYS A 293 0.43 -15.94 40.86
C LYS A 293 0.23 -17.13 41.78
N GLU A 294 1.23 -17.99 41.92
CA GLU A 294 1.21 -19.12 42.85
C GLU A 294 1.09 -18.63 44.29
N LYS A 295 1.88 -17.63 44.70
CA LYS A 295 1.76 -17.01 46.03
C LYS A 295 0.38 -16.40 46.27
N ILE A 296 -0.25 -15.79 45.26
CA ILE A 296 -1.61 -15.24 45.37
C ILE A 296 -2.65 -16.36 45.51
N ASN A 297 -2.55 -17.42 44.71
CA ASN A 297 -3.44 -18.58 44.81
C ASN A 297 -3.29 -19.30 46.16
N ASP A 298 -2.07 -19.47 46.66
CA ASP A 298 -1.80 -20.06 47.98
C ASP A 298 -2.39 -19.21 49.12
N LEU A 299 -2.42 -17.87 48.96
CA LEU A 299 -3.06 -16.96 49.92
C LEU A 299 -4.59 -17.04 49.85
N GLU A 300 -5.17 -17.19 48.66
CA GLU A 300 -6.62 -17.42 48.49
C GLU A 300 -7.06 -18.77 49.08
N GLU A 301 -6.26 -19.82 48.91
CA GLU A 301 -6.51 -21.15 49.49
C GLU A 301 -6.38 -21.15 51.02
N TYR A 302 -5.47 -20.34 51.60
CA TYR A 302 -5.33 -20.18 53.04
C TYR A 302 -6.55 -19.51 53.71
N HIS A 303 -7.27 -18.66 52.95
CA HIS A 303 -8.46 -17.95 53.42
C HIS A 303 -9.75 -18.82 53.42
N GLU A 304 -9.71 -20.05 52.89
CA GLU A 304 -10.83 -21.00 52.89
C GLU A 304 -10.75 -22.09 53.97
N THR A 305 -9.96 -21.90 55.02
CA THR A 305 -9.94 -22.86 56.15
C THR A 305 -11.00 -22.51 57.21
N PRO A 306 -11.83 -23.48 57.68
CA PRO A 306 -12.95 -23.23 58.61
C PRO A 306 -12.54 -22.51 59.91
N ASP A 307 -11.34 -22.79 60.40
CA ASP A 307 -10.76 -22.20 61.62
C ASP A 307 -10.47 -20.69 61.46
N THR A 308 -10.20 -20.23 60.24
CA THR A 308 -9.91 -18.82 59.93
C THR A 308 -11.20 -18.01 59.83
N GLN A 309 -12.29 -18.59 59.31
CA GLN A 309 -13.61 -17.96 59.30
C GLN A 309 -14.18 -17.82 60.73
N GLU A 310 -14.03 -18.84 61.58
CA GLU A 310 -14.46 -18.73 62.99
C GLU A 310 -13.70 -17.64 63.76
N LYS A 311 -12.39 -17.51 63.54
CA LYS A 311 -11.58 -16.45 64.16
C LYS A 311 -11.97 -15.05 63.67
N ILE A 312 -12.25 -14.89 62.38
CA ILE A 312 -12.70 -13.61 61.81
C ILE A 312 -14.09 -13.25 62.36
N ILE A 313 -15.03 -14.20 62.40
CA ILE A 313 -16.37 -13.98 62.96
C ILE A 313 -16.29 -13.65 64.47
N ALA A 314 -15.44 -14.34 65.23
CA ALA A 314 -15.22 -14.04 66.65
C ALA A 314 -14.63 -12.64 66.87
N SER A 315 -13.71 -12.22 66.00
CA SER A 315 -13.11 -10.88 66.03
C SER A 315 -14.15 -9.80 65.72
N ILE A 316 -14.94 -9.99 64.66
CA ILE A 316 -16.02 -9.06 64.29
C ILE A 316 -17.04 -8.94 65.43
N ASN A 317 -17.49 -10.06 66.00
CA ASN A 317 -18.42 -10.07 67.13
C ASN A 317 -17.85 -9.39 68.38
N PHE A 318 -16.54 -9.51 68.63
CA PHE A 318 -15.87 -8.81 69.73
C PHE A 318 -15.92 -7.29 69.52
N TYR A 319 -15.57 -6.81 68.33
CA TYR A 319 -15.59 -5.37 68.02
C TYR A 319 -17.01 -4.81 67.97
N GLU A 320 -17.98 -5.53 67.43
CA GLU A 320 -19.38 -5.10 67.45
C GLU A 320 -19.93 -4.96 68.87
N ASN A 321 -19.60 -5.90 69.76
CA ASN A 321 -20.00 -5.82 71.17
C ASN A 321 -19.32 -4.67 71.92
N ALA A 322 -18.03 -4.43 71.67
CA ALA A 322 -17.31 -3.29 72.24
C ALA A 322 -17.94 -1.95 71.79
N LEU A 323 -18.25 -1.83 70.49
CA LEU A 323 -18.87 -0.62 69.92
C LEU A 323 -20.32 -0.40 70.40
N ARG A 324 -21.07 -1.47 70.70
CA ARG A 324 -22.40 -1.37 71.33
C ARG A 324 -22.32 -0.94 72.80
N GLN A 325 -21.33 -1.42 73.56
CA GLN A 325 -21.13 -1.00 74.94
C GLN A 325 -20.76 0.49 75.05
N GLU A 326 -20.04 1.01 74.07
CA GLU A 326 -19.72 2.44 73.97
C GLU A 326 -20.86 3.28 73.35
N GLY A 327 -21.98 2.67 72.96
CA GLY A 327 -23.16 3.36 72.42
C GLY A 327 -22.98 3.95 71.01
N LEU A 328 -21.91 3.54 70.30
CA LEU A 328 -21.58 4.04 68.96
C LEU A 328 -22.39 3.36 67.85
N ILE A 329 -22.95 2.18 68.13
CA ILE A 329 -23.83 1.43 67.24
C ILE A 329 -24.98 0.87 68.10
N LYS A 330 -26.21 0.88 67.57
CA LYS A 330 -27.40 0.39 68.29
C LYS A 330 -27.47 -1.13 68.39
#